data_AF-A0A6I5KVT9-F1
#
_entry.id   AF-A0A6I5KVT9-F1
#
_cell.length_a   1.000
_cell.length_b   1.000
_cell.length_c   1.000
_cell.angle_alpha   90.00
_cell.angle_beta   90.00
_cell.angle_gamma   90.00
#
_symmetry.space_group_name_H-M   'P 1'
#
loop_
_entity.id
_entity.type
_entity.pdbx_description
1 polymer ?
#
loop_
_entity_poly.entity_id
_entity_poly.type
_entity_poly.pdbx_seq_one_letter_code
_entity_poly.pdbx_strand_id
1 'polypeptide(L)'
;MAKAQETYSDTFSSVSYSNNNGTQNWSGNWVEYNDNNSASNGYIRITGGQLYFYYIWTENIRRTADLSSYTAATLSFDWQTSSLESGETLAIQISSNGSSFTTLDIFSGNQSGTFNQDISAYLSNNTTIRFMKGGGNWSDSSDRVYIDNVTIAATSIPSTDTDGDGVSDAVDLDDDNDGITDEEEYCTTINASFLTSADVGERSVVVNHTDTGYLRLDFSSMDNSFQLDINGTTVHPSVLEFENGALDAGDEYFVFQSDGAFISTPWTANSNGLPRLRLIVDEFGEAALYGTRTTTSTTLEIMEAQGGTPFNTINWISGNNNTFTITNQSGPGPEGFTGELFASAVCDTDGDGISNHLDLDSDNDGIMDIVESGVLDISGVSDSNNDGRIDGATSGSGSNGLFTDIEDNDTSYAILSYAILDSDSDGSYDAYVLDADGDGCNGVLEAGFTDNDDDGVLGPSSVTVDSDGLVSSGVDGYTVPADNDSNSIYDYREVGTVPTITSQPVDTTTCPGCTTAITVTSMADQYQWQFNNVGVWTDLTDSGFYSGTSSQTLTITNPTPGENNTQFRVVLSNDAFVCGSTISNTATLTLQVNTVVTNRHITYRANKN
;
A
#
# COMPACT_ATOMS: atom_id res chain seq x y z
N MET A 1 -11.31 4.84 -9.24
CA MET A 1 -12.59 5.59 -9.35
C MET A 1 -12.72 6.46 -8.10
N ALA A 2 -11.87 7.47 -7.98
CA ALA A 2 -12.09 8.63 -7.13
C ALA A 2 -13.37 9.31 -7.62
N LYS A 3 -14.50 8.98 -7.00
CA LYS A 3 -15.77 9.56 -7.40
C LYS A 3 -15.78 11.01 -6.93
N ALA A 4 -15.82 11.95 -7.88
CA ALA A 4 -16.21 13.33 -7.63
C ALA A 4 -17.45 13.38 -6.71
N GLN A 5 -17.58 14.43 -5.88
CA GLN A 5 -18.74 14.64 -5.01
C GLN A 5 -20.04 14.33 -5.77
N GLU A 6 -20.76 13.30 -5.31
CA GLU A 6 -21.97 12.83 -5.95
C GLU A 6 -23.19 13.48 -5.27
N THR A 7 -24.18 13.89 -6.06
CA THR A 7 -25.35 14.59 -5.54
C THR A 7 -26.63 13.79 -5.77
N TYR A 8 -27.44 13.68 -4.73
CA TYR A 8 -28.83 13.23 -4.80
C TYR A 8 -29.71 14.47 -4.68
N SER A 9 -30.24 14.98 -5.79
CA SER A 9 -30.98 16.26 -5.80
C SER A 9 -32.38 16.14 -6.36
N ASP A 10 -33.31 16.96 -5.87
CA ASP A 10 -34.63 17.22 -6.42
C ASP A 10 -34.96 18.71 -6.28
N THR A 11 -35.05 19.39 -7.42
CA THR A 11 -35.37 20.83 -7.49
C THR A 11 -36.88 21.08 -7.60
N PHE A 12 -37.69 20.02 -7.54
CA PHE A 12 -39.15 20.07 -7.74
C PHE A 12 -39.60 20.83 -9.01
N SER A 13 -38.70 20.96 -9.99
CA SER A 13 -38.88 21.68 -11.25
C SER A 13 -39.99 21.08 -12.13
N SER A 14 -40.39 19.84 -11.85
CA SER A 14 -41.57 19.20 -12.42
C SER A 14 -42.48 18.68 -11.31
N VAL A 15 -43.80 18.61 -11.55
CA VAL A 15 -44.78 18.08 -10.60
C VAL A 15 -44.71 16.54 -10.58
N SER A 16 -43.62 16.00 -10.02
CA SER A 16 -43.35 14.57 -9.89
C SER A 16 -42.50 14.27 -8.66
N TYR A 17 -42.83 13.18 -7.97
CA TYR A 17 -42.06 12.65 -6.84
C TYR A 17 -40.88 11.77 -7.25
N SER A 18 -40.70 11.55 -8.55
CA SER A 18 -39.59 10.74 -9.11
C SER A 18 -38.49 11.59 -9.74
N ASN A 19 -38.49 12.91 -9.55
CA ASN A 19 -37.46 13.75 -10.13
C ASN A 19 -36.10 13.44 -9.51
N ASN A 20 -35.07 13.38 -10.35
CA ASN A 20 -33.68 13.25 -9.94
C ASN A 20 -32.90 14.33 -10.73
N ASN A 21 -32.40 15.33 -10.02
CA ASN A 21 -31.68 16.47 -10.59
C ASN A 21 -30.18 16.45 -10.24
N GLY A 22 -29.75 15.52 -9.40
CA GLY A 22 -28.35 15.35 -9.02
C GLY A 22 -27.59 14.43 -9.97
N THR A 23 -26.30 14.21 -9.69
CA THR A 23 -25.44 13.28 -10.44
C THR A 23 -25.77 11.81 -10.16
N GLN A 24 -26.44 11.52 -9.04
CA GLN A 24 -26.96 10.21 -8.67
C GLN A 24 -28.48 10.20 -8.53
N ASN A 25 -29.07 9.01 -8.70
CA ASN A 25 -30.50 8.80 -8.52
C ASN A 25 -30.82 8.43 -7.07
N TRP A 26 -31.90 8.99 -6.53
CA TRP A 26 -32.46 8.51 -5.26
C TRP A 26 -32.90 7.04 -5.39
N SER A 27 -32.81 6.27 -4.30
CA SER A 27 -33.18 4.83 -4.27
C SER A 27 -34.67 4.60 -4.56
N GLY A 28 -35.48 5.64 -4.45
CA GLY A 28 -36.89 5.62 -4.82
C GLY A 28 -37.50 7.02 -4.91
N ASN A 29 -38.79 7.05 -5.22
CA ASN A 29 -39.57 8.29 -5.26
C ASN A 29 -39.76 8.85 -3.84
N TRP A 30 -40.12 10.13 -3.73
CA TRP A 30 -40.77 10.62 -2.51
C TRP A 30 -42.03 9.80 -2.22
N VAL A 31 -42.18 9.41 -0.95
CA VAL A 31 -43.32 8.61 -0.48
C VAL A 31 -44.00 9.34 0.67
N GLU A 32 -45.28 9.60 0.52
CA GLU A 32 -46.14 10.15 1.56
C GLU A 32 -46.65 9.05 2.50
N TYR A 33 -46.90 9.44 3.74
CA TYR A 33 -47.59 8.64 4.74
C TYR A 33 -48.83 9.39 5.22
N ASN A 34 -49.95 8.68 5.35
CA ASN A 34 -51.28 9.21 5.71
C ASN A 34 -51.86 10.31 4.79
N ASP A 35 -51.32 10.44 3.58
CA ASP A 35 -51.90 11.24 2.50
C ASP A 35 -52.14 10.36 1.26
N ASN A 36 -52.30 10.96 0.08
CA ASN A 36 -52.75 10.28 -1.13
C ASN A 36 -51.60 9.82 -2.07
N ASN A 37 -50.36 10.12 -1.71
CA ASN A 37 -49.14 9.82 -2.46
C ASN A 37 -49.15 10.41 -3.89
N SER A 38 -49.73 11.60 -4.07
CA SER A 38 -49.86 12.31 -5.34
C SER A 38 -49.05 13.60 -5.37
N ALA A 39 -48.10 13.69 -6.30
CA ALA A 39 -47.28 14.89 -6.44
C ALA A 39 -48.06 16.17 -6.81
N SER A 40 -49.33 16.06 -7.24
CA SER A 40 -50.14 17.19 -7.73
C SER A 40 -51.34 17.56 -6.84
N ASN A 41 -51.63 16.77 -5.81
CA ASN A 41 -52.84 16.90 -5.00
C ASN A 41 -52.61 16.31 -3.60
N GLY A 42 -53.42 16.66 -2.60
CA GLY A 42 -53.18 16.23 -1.21
C GLY A 42 -52.83 17.40 -0.30
N TYR A 43 -52.45 17.07 0.93
CA TYR A 43 -51.95 17.97 1.98
C TYR A 43 -50.45 18.23 1.81
N ILE A 44 -49.72 17.23 1.32
CA ILE A 44 -48.36 17.36 0.79
C ILE A 44 -48.46 17.25 -0.74
N ARG A 45 -47.83 18.17 -1.47
CA ARG A 45 -47.82 18.17 -2.96
C ARG A 45 -46.77 19.11 -3.51
N ILE A 46 -46.50 19.03 -4.81
CA ILE A 46 -45.69 20.02 -5.52
C ILE A 46 -46.60 21.08 -6.14
N THR A 47 -46.33 22.36 -5.83
CA THR A 47 -47.01 23.50 -6.45
C THR A 47 -46.06 24.68 -6.59
N GLY A 48 -46.12 25.38 -7.72
CA GLY A 48 -45.21 26.51 -7.96
C GLY A 48 -43.73 26.13 -8.09
N GLY A 49 -43.43 24.85 -8.36
CA GLY A 49 -42.08 24.33 -8.42
C GLY A 49 -41.47 23.97 -7.06
N GLN A 50 -42.28 23.87 -6.00
CA GLN A 50 -41.80 23.61 -4.64
C GLN A 50 -42.64 22.53 -3.96
N LEU A 51 -42.03 21.76 -3.06
CA LEU A 51 -42.74 20.85 -2.18
C LEU A 51 -43.50 21.65 -1.11
N TYR A 52 -44.80 21.43 -1.02
CA TYR A 52 -45.75 22.25 -0.28
C TYR A 52 -46.54 21.42 0.73
N PHE A 53 -46.70 21.95 1.94
CA PHE A 53 -47.43 21.34 3.05
C PHE A 53 -48.51 22.31 3.55
N TYR A 54 -49.69 21.78 3.90
CA TYR A 54 -50.75 22.49 4.63
C TYR A 54 -51.71 21.47 5.26
N TYR A 55 -52.38 21.82 6.37
CA TYR A 55 -53.27 20.91 7.11
C TYR A 55 -52.62 19.58 7.51
N ILE A 56 -51.56 19.64 8.31
CA ILE A 56 -50.75 18.47 8.71
C ILE A 56 -51.08 18.02 10.14
N TRP A 57 -51.59 16.80 10.29
CA TRP A 57 -51.87 16.11 11.57
C TRP A 57 -51.00 14.87 11.77
N THR A 58 -50.86 14.01 10.78
CA THR A 58 -50.00 12.81 10.86
C THR A 58 -49.23 12.56 9.58
N GLU A 59 -49.48 13.40 8.58
CA GLU A 59 -48.92 13.34 7.25
C GLU A 59 -47.43 13.66 7.32
N ASN A 60 -46.66 12.93 6.53
CA ASN A 60 -45.24 13.17 6.33
C ASN A 60 -44.82 12.65 4.97
N ILE A 61 -43.67 13.10 4.51
CA ILE A 61 -43.08 12.63 3.26
C ILE A 61 -41.61 12.33 3.50
N ARG A 62 -41.13 11.27 2.85
CA ARG A 62 -39.75 10.79 3.00
C ARG A 62 -39.17 10.34 1.67
N ARG A 63 -37.84 10.31 1.59
CA ARG A 63 -37.09 9.76 0.46
C ARG A 63 -35.76 9.19 0.92
N THR A 64 -35.28 8.19 0.20
CA THR A 64 -34.10 7.39 0.56
C THR A 64 -33.02 7.53 -0.50
N ALA A 65 -31.78 7.65 -0.05
CA ALA A 65 -30.56 7.57 -0.85
C ALA A 65 -29.72 6.40 -0.33
N ASP A 66 -29.01 5.74 -1.25
CA ASP A 66 -27.99 4.75 -0.89
C ASP A 66 -26.68 5.51 -0.72
N LEU A 67 -26.28 5.70 0.53
CA LEU A 67 -25.05 6.40 0.87
C LEU A 67 -24.01 5.43 1.44
N SER A 68 -24.09 4.13 1.14
CA SER A 68 -23.18 3.14 1.74
C SER A 68 -21.73 3.20 1.25
N SER A 69 -21.48 3.88 0.12
CA SER A 69 -20.15 4.00 -0.49
C SER A 69 -19.49 5.37 -0.30
N TYR A 70 -19.90 6.13 0.73
CA TYR A 70 -19.43 7.51 0.97
C TYR A 70 -18.93 7.65 2.41
N THR A 71 -18.03 8.60 2.66
CA THR A 71 -17.43 8.90 3.97
C THR A 71 -18.03 10.13 4.62
N ALA A 72 -18.50 11.07 3.80
CA ALA A 72 -19.17 12.27 4.26
C ALA A 72 -20.41 12.58 3.43
N ALA A 73 -21.42 13.18 4.05
CA ALA A 73 -22.54 13.75 3.32
C ALA A 73 -23.16 14.95 4.05
N THR A 74 -23.59 15.94 3.27
CA THR A 74 -24.31 17.12 3.75
C THR A 74 -25.71 17.18 3.13
N LEU A 75 -26.72 17.34 3.98
CA LEU A 75 -28.10 17.62 3.55
C LEU A 75 -28.33 19.12 3.49
N SER A 76 -28.79 19.61 2.34
CA SER A 76 -29.19 21.00 2.15
C SER A 76 -30.53 21.13 1.41
N PHE A 77 -31.25 22.22 1.70
CA PHE A 77 -32.47 22.62 0.99
C PHE A 77 -32.89 24.04 1.36
N ASP A 78 -33.67 24.69 0.51
CA ASP A 78 -34.32 25.96 0.80
C ASP A 78 -35.69 25.73 1.42
N TRP A 79 -36.09 26.59 2.36
CA TRP A 79 -37.37 26.46 3.05
C TRP A 79 -38.04 27.79 3.36
N GLN A 80 -39.36 27.73 3.49
CA GLN A 80 -40.20 28.83 3.98
C GLN A 80 -41.35 28.28 4.83
N THR A 81 -41.52 28.80 6.05
CA THR A 81 -42.69 28.59 6.89
C THR A 81 -43.62 29.81 6.82
N SER A 82 -44.92 29.58 6.90
CA SER A 82 -45.91 30.64 7.00
C SER A 82 -47.00 30.29 8.00
N SER A 83 -47.29 31.26 8.87
CA SER A 83 -48.34 31.20 9.89
C SER A 83 -48.29 29.99 10.83
N LEU A 84 -47.14 29.32 10.99
CA LEU A 84 -47.02 28.25 11.99
C LEU A 84 -47.08 28.85 13.40
N GLU A 85 -48.16 28.57 14.12
CA GLU A 85 -48.44 29.18 15.41
C GLU A 85 -47.67 28.53 16.56
N SER A 86 -47.84 29.05 17.78
CA SER A 86 -47.08 28.55 18.93
C SER A 86 -47.38 27.06 19.18
N GLY A 87 -46.35 26.25 18.98
CA GLY A 87 -46.42 24.79 19.10
C GLY A 87 -46.48 24.09 17.75
N GLU A 88 -46.87 24.74 16.67
CA GLU A 88 -46.84 24.18 15.31
C GLU A 88 -45.47 24.39 14.69
N THR A 89 -44.85 23.31 14.26
CA THR A 89 -43.50 23.35 13.72
C THR A 89 -43.32 22.31 12.63
N LEU A 90 -42.36 22.55 11.72
CA LEU A 90 -41.82 21.56 10.80
C LEU A 90 -40.60 20.92 11.46
N ALA A 91 -40.50 19.59 11.45
CA ALA A 91 -39.31 18.84 11.83
C ALA A 91 -38.66 18.21 10.61
N ILE A 92 -37.34 18.31 10.58
CA ILE A 92 -36.45 17.71 9.59
C ILE A 92 -35.83 16.51 10.28
N GLN A 93 -35.97 15.34 9.70
CA GLN A 93 -35.49 14.12 10.32
C GLN A 93 -34.69 13.25 9.36
N ILE A 94 -33.77 12.49 9.92
CA ILE A 94 -32.87 11.58 9.20
C ILE A 94 -32.91 10.20 9.87
N SER A 95 -32.64 9.15 9.10
CA SER A 95 -32.54 7.77 9.57
C SER A 95 -31.51 7.01 8.75
N SER A 96 -30.67 6.21 9.40
CA SER A 96 -29.75 5.26 8.73
C SER A 96 -30.39 3.90 8.40
N ASN A 97 -31.66 3.69 8.75
CA ASN A 97 -32.35 2.41 8.51
C ASN A 97 -33.78 2.58 7.94
N GLY A 98 -34.14 3.79 7.56
CA GLY A 98 -35.46 4.16 7.04
C GLY A 98 -36.63 4.03 8.03
N SER A 99 -36.38 3.70 9.30
CA SER A 99 -37.42 3.35 10.29
C SER A 99 -37.32 4.12 11.61
N SER A 100 -36.11 4.25 12.16
CA SER A 100 -35.82 5.00 13.39
C SER A 100 -35.25 6.37 13.02
N PHE A 101 -35.98 7.44 13.33
CA PHE A 101 -35.65 8.79 12.89
C PHE A 101 -35.15 9.68 14.03
N THR A 102 -34.07 10.42 13.75
CA THR A 102 -33.54 11.49 14.60
C THR A 102 -33.95 12.84 14.02
N THR A 103 -34.37 13.78 14.87
CA THR A 103 -34.65 15.16 14.44
C THR A 103 -33.36 15.96 14.33
N LEU A 104 -33.09 16.50 13.15
CA LEU A 104 -31.96 17.39 12.88
C LEU A 104 -32.28 18.83 13.28
N ASP A 105 -33.45 19.34 12.88
CA ASP A 105 -33.86 20.70 13.21
C ASP A 105 -35.39 20.86 13.19
N ILE A 106 -35.88 21.98 13.75
CA ILE A 106 -37.29 22.34 13.87
C ILE A 106 -37.51 23.80 13.48
N PHE A 107 -38.35 24.04 12.47
CA PHE A 107 -38.73 25.38 12.02
C PHE A 107 -40.13 25.79 12.49
N SER A 108 -40.31 27.07 12.79
CA SER A 108 -41.56 27.62 13.34
C SER A 108 -41.84 29.03 12.83
N GLY A 109 -43.04 29.54 13.10
CA GLY A 109 -43.42 30.91 12.79
C GLY A 109 -43.56 31.20 11.30
N ASN A 110 -43.11 32.39 10.89
CA ASN A 110 -43.13 32.86 9.51
C ASN A 110 -41.72 33.29 9.10
N GLN A 111 -40.93 32.33 8.62
CA GLN A 111 -39.50 32.45 8.35
C GLN A 111 -39.15 31.81 7.01
N SER A 112 -37.95 32.09 6.52
CA SER A 112 -37.38 31.44 5.34
C SER A 112 -35.86 31.40 5.45
N GLY A 113 -35.22 30.44 4.80
CA GLY A 113 -33.78 30.32 4.74
C GLY A 113 -33.33 29.07 4.00
N THR A 114 -32.04 28.77 4.12
CA THR A 114 -31.43 27.55 3.61
C THR A 114 -31.00 26.70 4.81
N PHE A 115 -31.37 25.44 4.81
CA PHE A 115 -30.87 24.43 5.74
C PHE A 115 -29.61 23.81 5.17
N ASN A 116 -28.61 23.59 6.01
CA ASN A 116 -27.37 22.90 5.65
C ASN A 116 -26.85 22.18 6.89
N GLN A 117 -26.74 20.85 6.84
CA GLN A 117 -26.34 20.04 7.98
C GLN A 117 -25.56 18.82 7.52
N ASP A 118 -24.41 18.59 8.17
CA ASP A 118 -23.67 17.34 8.07
C ASP A 118 -24.52 16.18 8.59
N ILE A 119 -24.65 15.14 7.76
CA ILE A 119 -25.39 13.90 8.03
C ILE A 119 -24.50 12.65 7.96
N SER A 120 -23.17 12.81 7.99
CA SER A 120 -22.20 11.71 7.84
C SER A 120 -22.38 10.61 8.88
N ALA A 121 -22.87 10.94 10.08
CA ALA A 121 -23.20 9.95 11.10
C ALA A 121 -24.39 9.02 10.75
N TYR A 122 -25.07 9.25 9.62
CA TYR A 122 -26.26 8.51 9.18
C TYR A 122 -26.09 7.82 7.82
N LEU A 123 -24.86 7.71 7.31
CA LEU A 123 -24.55 7.03 6.05
C LEU A 123 -24.91 5.54 6.13
N SER A 124 -25.60 5.05 5.10
CA SER A 124 -26.09 3.68 4.98
C SER A 124 -26.72 3.48 3.60
N ASN A 125 -26.98 2.23 3.22
CA ASN A 125 -27.78 1.93 2.03
C ASN A 125 -29.27 2.29 2.15
N ASN A 126 -29.70 2.82 3.30
CA ASN A 126 -31.08 3.18 3.59
C ASN A 126 -31.19 4.57 4.23
N THR A 127 -30.26 5.47 3.93
CA THR A 127 -30.25 6.82 4.51
C THR A 127 -31.48 7.57 4.02
N THR A 128 -32.37 7.91 4.94
CA THR A 128 -33.71 8.39 4.63
C THR A 128 -33.98 9.72 5.31
N ILE A 129 -34.30 10.73 4.50
CA ILE A 129 -34.77 12.03 4.97
C ILE A 129 -36.29 12.03 5.10
N ARG A 130 -36.81 12.72 6.11
CA ARG A 130 -38.25 12.88 6.34
C ARG A 130 -38.59 14.29 6.79
N PHE A 131 -39.62 14.85 6.15
CA PHE A 131 -40.27 16.09 6.56
C PHE A 131 -41.64 15.79 7.17
N MET A 132 -41.88 16.32 8.36
CA MET A 132 -43.14 16.15 9.08
C MET A 132 -43.39 17.30 10.04
N LYS A 133 -44.57 17.37 10.65
CA LYS A 133 -44.75 18.29 11.79
C LYS A 133 -43.86 17.88 12.97
N GLY A 134 -43.19 18.84 13.60
CA GLY A 134 -42.38 18.64 14.82
C GLY A 134 -43.19 18.78 16.12
N GLY A 135 -44.34 19.45 16.06
CA GLY A 135 -45.16 19.80 17.23
C GLY A 135 -46.66 19.61 17.00
N GLY A 136 -47.46 20.61 17.35
CA GLY A 136 -48.91 20.68 17.22
C GLY A 136 -49.41 20.45 15.79
N ASN A 137 -50.71 20.13 15.68
CA ASN A 137 -51.37 19.85 14.42
C ASN A 137 -51.70 21.15 13.68
N TRP A 138 -51.29 21.25 12.43
CA TRP A 138 -51.56 22.42 11.60
C TRP A 138 -53.00 22.35 11.13
N SER A 139 -53.85 23.21 11.69
CA SER A 139 -55.30 23.11 11.55
C SER A 139 -55.89 24.31 10.81
N ASP A 140 -55.08 25.29 10.42
CA ASP A 140 -55.47 26.36 9.50
C ASP A 140 -54.88 26.13 8.10
N SER A 141 -55.64 26.55 7.10
CA SER A 141 -55.20 26.64 5.71
C SER A 141 -54.08 27.67 5.48
N SER A 142 -53.81 28.55 6.45
CA SER A 142 -52.67 29.48 6.44
C SER A 142 -51.36 28.84 6.88
N ASP A 143 -51.41 27.71 7.57
CA ASP A 143 -50.23 27.00 8.10
C ASP A 143 -49.57 26.27 6.94
N ARG A 144 -48.46 26.83 6.45
CA ARG A 144 -47.85 26.40 5.21
C ARG A 144 -46.35 26.24 5.36
N VAL A 145 -45.84 25.23 4.68
CA VAL A 145 -44.40 25.07 4.46
C VAL A 145 -44.13 24.86 2.99
N TYR A 146 -43.07 25.48 2.52
CA TYR A 146 -42.47 25.26 1.21
C TYR A 146 -41.04 24.78 1.41
N ILE A 147 -40.65 23.76 0.66
CA ILE A 147 -39.30 23.20 0.61
C ILE A 147 -38.89 23.10 -0.85
N ASP A 148 -37.65 23.47 -1.16
CA ASP A 148 -37.12 23.48 -2.52
C ASP A 148 -35.63 23.10 -2.53
N ASN A 149 -35.09 22.73 -3.70
CA ASN A 149 -33.67 22.42 -3.91
C ASN A 149 -33.10 21.38 -2.93
N VAL A 150 -33.83 20.30 -2.66
CA VAL A 150 -33.37 19.26 -1.73
C VAL A 150 -32.20 18.52 -2.32
N THR A 151 -31.04 18.59 -1.67
CA THR A 151 -29.79 17.99 -2.13
C THR A 151 -29.09 17.28 -0.97
N ILE A 152 -28.65 16.04 -1.22
CA ILE A 152 -27.59 15.41 -0.43
C ILE A 152 -26.34 15.45 -1.31
N ALA A 153 -25.33 16.22 -0.90
CA ALA A 153 -24.00 16.14 -1.46
C ALA A 153 -23.22 15.09 -0.66
N ALA A 154 -22.75 14.05 -1.33
CA ALA A 154 -22.04 12.94 -0.73
C ALA A 154 -20.63 12.84 -1.34
N THR A 155 -19.63 12.81 -0.47
CA THR A 155 -18.23 12.67 -0.84
C THR A 155 -17.85 11.21 -0.70
N SER A 156 -17.34 10.61 -1.77
CA SER A 156 -16.87 9.23 -1.68
C SER A 156 -15.66 9.17 -0.75
N ILE A 157 -15.33 7.96 -0.29
CA ILE A 157 -13.95 7.66 0.13
C ILE A 157 -13.03 8.25 -0.97
N PRO A 158 -11.99 9.05 -0.66
CA PRO A 158 -10.89 9.17 -1.60
C PRO A 158 -10.45 7.74 -1.90
N SER A 159 -10.33 7.44 -3.18
CA SER A 159 -10.27 6.11 -3.77
C SER A 159 -9.20 5.23 -3.13
N THR A 160 -9.63 4.10 -2.56
CA THR A 160 -8.75 3.05 -2.04
C THR A 160 -8.02 3.45 -0.73
N ASP A 161 -7.97 2.48 0.17
CA ASP A 161 -7.43 2.48 1.54
C ASP A 161 -7.02 1.02 1.72
N THR A 162 -5.89 0.67 1.11
CA THR A 162 -5.49 -0.72 0.82
C THR A 162 -5.15 -1.48 2.09
N ASP A 163 -4.52 -0.82 3.05
CA ASP A 163 -4.15 -1.31 4.38
C ASP A 163 -5.23 -1.13 5.47
N GLY A 164 -6.24 -0.29 5.21
CA GLY A 164 -7.40 -0.09 6.06
C GLY A 164 -7.15 0.80 7.28
N ASP A 165 -6.05 1.56 7.31
CA ASP A 165 -5.69 2.41 8.46
C ASP A 165 -6.57 3.67 8.58
N GLY A 166 -7.33 3.98 7.53
CA GLY A 166 -8.26 5.09 7.44
C GLY A 166 -7.67 6.40 6.91
N VAL A 167 -6.39 6.39 6.53
CA VAL A 167 -5.80 7.25 5.51
C VAL A 167 -6.19 6.67 4.14
N SER A 168 -5.93 7.37 3.04
CA SER A 168 -6.30 6.90 1.71
C SER A 168 -5.04 6.88 0.89
N ASP A 169 -4.90 5.86 0.05
CA ASP A 169 -3.71 5.58 -0.75
C ASP A 169 -3.11 6.85 -1.41
N ALA A 170 -3.96 7.75 -1.89
CA ALA A 170 -3.52 9.01 -2.51
C ALA A 170 -2.67 9.93 -1.59
N VAL A 171 -2.78 9.81 -0.27
CA VAL A 171 -2.08 10.63 0.73
C VAL A 171 -1.47 9.80 1.87
N ASP A 172 -1.59 8.48 1.79
CA ASP A 172 -0.78 7.56 2.57
C ASP A 172 0.69 7.71 2.18
N LEU A 173 1.58 7.16 3.00
CA LEU A 173 2.99 7.03 2.68
C LEU A 173 3.42 5.57 2.55
N ASP A 174 2.56 4.61 2.93
CA ASP A 174 2.83 3.17 2.99
C ASP A 174 1.48 2.44 2.78
N ASP A 175 1.04 2.35 1.51
CA ASP A 175 -0.31 1.92 1.11
C ASP A 175 -0.66 0.48 1.54
N ASP A 176 0.34 -0.37 1.80
CA ASP A 176 0.14 -1.77 2.21
C ASP A 176 0.68 -2.12 3.61
N ASN A 177 1.29 -1.17 4.32
CA ASN A 177 1.83 -1.32 5.67
C ASN A 177 2.89 -2.44 5.79
N ASP A 178 3.64 -2.71 4.73
CA ASP A 178 4.77 -3.65 4.76
C ASP A 178 6.04 -3.01 5.40
N GLY A 179 6.02 -1.68 5.60
CA GLY A 179 7.08 -0.89 6.23
C GLY A 179 8.04 -0.22 5.26
N ILE A 180 7.87 -0.39 3.96
CA ILE A 180 8.49 0.41 2.90
C ILE A 180 7.51 1.53 2.54
N THR A 181 8.02 2.69 2.12
CA THR A 181 7.13 3.79 1.68
C THR A 181 6.92 3.74 0.18
N ASP A 182 5.76 4.15 -0.34
CA ASP A 182 5.50 4.13 -1.80
C ASP A 182 6.59 4.88 -2.60
N GLU A 183 7.13 5.98 -2.06
CA GLU A 183 8.21 6.75 -2.71
C GLU A 183 9.52 5.96 -2.87
N GLU A 184 9.81 5.00 -1.97
CA GLU A 184 10.95 4.06 -2.02
C GLU A 184 10.67 2.80 -2.87
N GLU A 185 9.40 2.55 -3.21
CA GLU A 185 8.97 1.42 -4.06
C GLU A 185 8.82 1.78 -5.54
N TYR A 186 8.89 3.07 -5.85
CA TYR A 186 8.89 3.54 -7.22
C TYR A 186 10.28 3.45 -7.87
N CYS A 187 10.38 2.92 -9.10
CA CYS A 187 11.71 2.72 -9.72
C CYS A 187 12.45 4.00 -10.13
N THR A 188 11.74 5.01 -10.64
CA THR A 188 12.42 6.24 -11.12
C THR A 188 11.68 7.47 -10.68
N THR A 189 12.38 8.33 -9.94
CA THR A 189 11.84 9.58 -9.41
C THR A 189 12.50 10.79 -10.07
N ILE A 190 11.77 11.90 -10.15
CA ILE A 190 12.34 13.22 -10.41
C ILE A 190 11.75 14.24 -9.45
N ASN A 191 12.64 15.02 -8.85
CA ASN A 191 12.31 16.17 -8.01
C ASN A 191 12.75 17.46 -8.70
N ALA A 192 11.82 18.41 -8.86
CA ALA A 192 12.06 19.69 -9.50
C ALA A 192 11.40 20.83 -8.70
N SER A 193 12.20 21.63 -8.02
CA SER A 193 11.71 22.88 -7.42
C SER A 193 11.41 23.90 -8.52
N PHE A 194 10.26 24.57 -8.40
CA PHE A 194 9.87 25.64 -9.29
C PHE A 194 9.68 26.95 -8.52
N LEU A 195 10.26 28.02 -9.06
CA LEU A 195 10.19 29.36 -8.48
C LEU A 195 9.97 30.37 -9.60
N THR A 196 8.75 30.90 -9.70
CA THR A 196 8.48 32.03 -10.59
C THR A 196 8.19 33.26 -9.74
N SER A 197 9.21 34.05 -9.43
CA SER A 197 9.01 35.37 -8.84
C SER A 197 9.71 36.44 -9.69
N ALA A 198 8.94 37.17 -10.50
CA ALA A 198 9.14 38.59 -10.83
C ALA A 198 8.16 39.07 -11.93
N ASP A 199 7.38 40.09 -11.56
CA ASP A 199 6.60 41.06 -12.34
C ASP A 199 6.29 40.76 -13.83
N VAL A 200 4.97 40.64 -14.06
CA VAL A 200 4.16 40.67 -15.30
C VAL A 200 4.34 39.56 -16.34
N GLY A 201 3.27 38.75 -16.52
CA GLY A 201 2.98 37.94 -17.70
C GLY A 201 3.02 36.43 -17.43
N GLU A 202 2.22 35.68 -18.22
CA GLU A 202 2.10 34.21 -18.14
C GLU A 202 3.45 33.50 -18.02
N ARG A 203 3.54 32.60 -17.04
CA ARG A 203 4.75 31.80 -16.77
C ARG A 203 4.42 30.33 -16.89
N SER A 204 5.31 29.58 -17.53
CA SER A 204 5.20 28.13 -17.61
C SER A 204 6.49 27.45 -17.18
N VAL A 205 6.37 26.42 -16.36
CA VAL A 205 7.47 25.50 -16.01
C VAL A 205 7.21 24.19 -16.72
N VAL A 206 8.20 23.70 -17.47
CA VAL A 206 8.10 22.46 -18.23
C VAL A 206 9.07 21.44 -17.65
N VAL A 207 8.54 20.35 -17.11
CA VAL A 207 9.32 19.20 -16.63
C VAL A 207 9.02 17.99 -17.53
N ASN A 208 10.02 17.16 -17.76
CA ASN A 208 9.84 15.89 -18.48
C ASN A 208 10.37 14.77 -17.61
N HIS A 209 9.59 13.71 -17.48
CA HIS A 209 10.01 12.47 -16.84
C HIS A 209 9.65 11.28 -17.72
N THR A 210 10.54 10.30 -17.79
CA THR A 210 10.30 9.06 -18.54
C THR A 210 9.62 8.10 -17.60
N ASP A 211 8.60 7.37 -18.07
CA ASP A 211 7.89 6.37 -17.27
C ASP A 211 7.20 6.99 -16.05
N THR A 212 5.92 7.36 -16.19
CA THR A 212 5.20 8.00 -15.08
C THR A 212 3.92 7.24 -14.79
N GLY A 213 3.72 6.92 -13.51
CA GLY A 213 2.44 6.57 -12.93
C GLY A 213 2.00 7.67 -11.96
N TYR A 214 2.91 8.30 -11.20
CA TYR A 214 2.51 9.23 -10.15
C TYR A 214 3.09 10.64 -10.34
N LEU A 215 2.33 11.67 -9.97
CA LEU A 215 2.75 13.08 -9.94
C LEU A 215 2.21 13.77 -8.70
N ARG A 216 3.09 14.40 -7.93
CA ARG A 216 2.77 15.29 -6.81
C ARG A 216 3.31 16.70 -7.08
N LEU A 217 2.42 17.69 -7.11
CA LEU A 217 2.76 19.11 -7.16
C LEU A 217 2.44 19.77 -5.81
N ASP A 218 3.48 20.23 -5.14
CA ASP A 218 3.38 20.93 -3.86
C ASP A 218 3.66 22.41 -4.03
N PHE A 219 2.66 23.24 -3.79
CA PHE A 219 2.79 24.69 -3.81
C PHE A 219 3.08 25.21 -2.40
N SER A 220 4.29 25.69 -2.15
CA SER A 220 4.63 26.39 -0.90
C SER A 220 3.96 27.77 -0.83
N SER A 221 3.77 28.45 -1.95
CA SER A 221 3.01 29.70 -2.01
C SER A 221 2.43 29.94 -3.41
N MET A 222 1.28 30.57 -3.48
CA MET A 222 0.60 30.91 -4.73
C MET A 222 -0.11 32.26 -4.62
N ASP A 223 0.02 33.11 -5.63
CA ASP A 223 -0.69 34.40 -5.64
C ASP A 223 -2.18 34.21 -6.00
N ASN A 224 -2.46 33.73 -7.21
CA ASN A 224 -3.81 33.71 -7.79
C ASN A 224 -4.22 32.32 -8.26
N SER A 225 -3.73 31.91 -9.42
CA SER A 225 -4.20 30.72 -10.12
C SER A 225 -3.09 29.89 -10.72
N PHE A 226 -3.42 28.66 -11.09
CA PHE A 226 -2.59 27.89 -11.99
C PHE A 226 -3.41 26.97 -12.88
N GLN A 227 -2.77 26.50 -13.94
CA GLN A 227 -3.22 25.38 -14.76
C GLN A 227 -2.09 24.38 -14.88
N LEU A 228 -2.44 23.10 -14.88
CA LEU A 228 -1.53 22.01 -15.17
C LEU A 228 -1.99 21.31 -16.45
N ASP A 229 -1.10 21.27 -17.43
CA ASP A 229 -1.25 20.44 -18.62
C ASP A 229 -0.26 19.28 -18.57
N ILE A 230 -0.75 18.05 -18.73
CA ILE A 230 0.07 16.84 -18.85
C ILE A 230 -0.13 16.28 -20.25
N ASN A 231 0.95 16.17 -21.02
CA ASN A 231 0.93 15.71 -22.42
C ASN A 231 -0.03 16.52 -23.31
N GLY A 232 -0.24 17.79 -22.98
CA GLY A 232 -1.18 18.69 -23.67
C GLY A 232 -2.66 18.48 -23.29
N THR A 233 -2.96 17.63 -22.30
CA THR A 233 -4.28 17.50 -21.69
C THR A 233 -4.32 18.33 -20.40
N THR A 234 -5.26 19.26 -20.30
CA THR A 234 -5.43 20.03 -19.07
C THR A 234 -6.03 19.18 -17.97
N VAL A 235 -5.45 19.20 -16.77
CA VAL A 235 -5.88 18.41 -15.61
C VAL A 235 -7.26 18.86 -15.11
N HIS A 236 -7.60 20.15 -15.19
CA HIS A 236 -8.93 20.65 -14.87
C HIS A 236 -9.46 21.56 -16.00
N PRO A 237 -10.73 21.45 -16.43
CA PRO A 237 -11.26 22.25 -17.55
C PRO A 237 -11.34 23.76 -17.27
N SER A 238 -11.38 24.16 -16.00
CA SER A 238 -11.28 25.55 -15.55
C SER A 238 -9.89 25.84 -14.99
N VAL A 239 -9.45 27.09 -15.04
CA VAL A 239 -8.26 27.53 -14.30
C VAL A 239 -8.54 27.45 -12.80
N LEU A 240 -7.59 26.90 -12.03
CA LEU A 240 -7.73 26.74 -10.59
C LEU A 240 -7.44 28.07 -9.91
N GLU A 241 -8.46 28.73 -9.35
CA GLU A 241 -8.37 30.10 -8.84
C GLU A 241 -8.49 30.19 -7.31
N PHE A 242 -7.56 30.94 -6.70
CA PHE A 242 -7.38 31.08 -5.26
C PHE A 242 -7.33 32.55 -4.79
N GLU A 243 -7.62 33.53 -5.66
CA GLU A 243 -7.83 34.94 -5.30
C GLU A 243 -9.32 35.30 -5.15
N ASN A 244 -9.74 35.59 -3.91
CA ASN A 244 -11.11 35.97 -3.62
C ASN A 244 -11.52 37.32 -4.30
N GLY A 245 -12.51 37.26 -5.19
CA GLY A 245 -13.05 38.41 -5.92
C GLY A 245 -12.50 38.64 -7.33
N ALA A 246 -11.57 37.80 -7.82
CA ALA A 246 -10.95 37.90 -9.14
C ALA A 246 -11.25 36.68 -10.04
N LEU A 247 -12.50 36.50 -10.47
CA LEU A 247 -12.83 35.51 -11.51
C LEU A 247 -12.78 36.18 -12.89
N ASP A 248 -11.86 35.75 -13.75
CA ASP A 248 -11.95 35.99 -15.18
C ASP A 248 -12.81 34.90 -15.86
N ALA A 249 -13.05 35.07 -17.16
CA ALA A 249 -13.89 34.15 -17.91
C ALA A 249 -13.16 32.81 -18.16
N GLY A 250 -13.55 31.76 -17.42
CA GLY A 250 -12.95 30.43 -17.51
C GLY A 250 -12.34 29.93 -16.19
N ASP A 251 -12.37 30.75 -15.15
CA ASP A 251 -11.83 30.44 -13.83
C ASP A 251 -12.90 29.88 -12.91
N GLU A 252 -12.47 29.06 -11.95
CA GLU A 252 -13.35 28.50 -10.94
C GLU A 252 -12.67 28.52 -9.57
N TYR A 253 -13.40 28.96 -8.55
CA TYR A 253 -12.89 28.91 -7.19
C TYR A 253 -12.74 27.48 -6.70
N PHE A 254 -11.66 27.21 -6.00
CA PHE A 254 -11.51 25.97 -5.25
C PHE A 254 -11.74 26.23 -3.76
N VAL A 255 -12.55 25.35 -3.15
CA VAL A 255 -12.98 25.43 -1.75
C VAL A 255 -12.74 24.10 -1.06
N PHE A 256 -12.63 24.11 0.27
CA PHE A 256 -12.57 22.88 1.04
C PHE A 256 -13.89 22.14 0.94
N GLN A 257 -13.84 20.86 0.58
CA GLN A 257 -15.02 20.04 0.36
C GLN A 257 -15.88 19.87 1.62
N SER A 258 -15.24 19.88 2.79
CA SER A 258 -15.91 19.63 4.06
C SER A 258 -16.88 20.74 4.48
N ASP A 259 -16.62 22.00 4.10
CA ASP A 259 -17.44 23.14 4.55
C ASP A 259 -17.61 24.27 3.52
N GLY A 260 -17.11 24.10 2.30
CA GLY A 260 -17.15 25.10 1.23
C GLY A 260 -16.34 26.36 1.55
N ALA A 261 -15.47 26.33 2.58
CA ALA A 261 -14.65 27.47 2.93
C ALA A 261 -13.51 27.66 1.92
N PHE A 262 -13.10 28.92 1.76
CA PHE A 262 -11.98 29.28 0.89
C PHE A 262 -10.65 29.22 1.65
N ILE A 263 -9.55 28.93 0.94
CA ILE A 263 -8.20 28.93 1.52
C ILE A 263 -7.81 30.34 1.98
N SER A 264 -7.27 30.46 3.20
CA SER A 264 -6.77 31.75 3.70
C SER A 264 -5.33 31.99 3.23
N THR A 265 -5.05 33.17 2.68
CA THR A 265 -3.68 33.63 2.31
C THR A 265 -2.82 32.59 1.57
N PRO A 266 -3.23 32.08 0.39
CA PRO A 266 -2.46 31.08 -0.37
C PRO A 266 -1.03 31.52 -0.72
N TRP A 267 -0.76 32.83 -0.72
CA TRP A 267 0.55 33.43 -1.00
C TRP A 267 1.54 33.38 0.17
N THR A 268 1.14 32.88 1.34
CA THR A 268 2.01 32.80 2.53
C THR A 268 2.32 31.35 2.85
N ALA A 269 3.60 30.96 2.72
CA ALA A 269 4.04 29.61 3.06
C ALA A 269 3.82 29.25 4.54
N ASN A 270 3.59 27.97 4.80
CA ASN A 270 3.46 27.47 6.16
C ASN A 270 4.82 27.43 6.84
N SER A 271 4.85 27.65 8.16
CA SER A 271 6.08 27.57 8.94
C SER A 271 6.48 26.15 9.36
N ASN A 272 5.58 25.17 9.14
CA ASN A 272 5.76 23.76 9.53
C ASN A 272 6.17 22.85 8.37
N GLY A 273 6.43 23.38 7.17
CA GLY A 273 6.87 22.60 6.02
C GLY A 273 5.75 22.08 5.12
N LEU A 274 4.50 22.00 5.58
CA LEU A 274 3.39 21.56 4.73
C LEU A 274 3.14 22.53 3.56
N PRO A 275 2.74 22.02 2.39
CA PRO A 275 2.39 22.87 1.26
C PRO A 275 1.06 23.63 1.52
N ARG A 276 0.86 24.71 0.79
CA ARG A 276 -0.41 25.44 0.74
C ARG A 276 -1.44 24.68 -0.06
N LEU A 277 -1.01 24.13 -1.19
CA LEU A 277 -1.80 23.27 -2.07
C LEU A 277 -0.95 22.08 -2.48
N ARG A 278 -1.55 20.90 -2.50
CA ARG A 278 -0.97 19.68 -3.07
C ARG A 278 -1.92 19.18 -4.15
N LEU A 279 -1.45 19.06 -5.38
CA LEU A 279 -2.17 18.39 -6.45
C LEU A 279 -1.48 17.05 -6.72
N ILE A 280 -2.23 15.97 -6.61
CA ILE A 280 -1.76 14.62 -6.94
C ILE A 280 -2.45 14.17 -8.23
N VAL A 281 -1.72 13.51 -9.11
CA VAL A 281 -2.24 12.69 -10.20
C VAL A 281 -1.67 11.29 -10.02
N ASP A 282 -2.53 10.33 -9.72
CA ASP A 282 -2.15 8.94 -9.43
C ASP A 282 -1.84 8.15 -10.72
N GLU A 283 -1.46 6.89 -10.56
CA GLU A 283 -1.12 5.91 -11.59
C GLU A 283 -2.27 5.54 -12.51
N PHE A 284 -3.51 5.76 -12.07
CA PHE A 284 -4.69 5.67 -12.91
C PHE A 284 -4.99 6.98 -13.67
N GLY A 285 -4.21 8.03 -13.41
CA GLY A 285 -4.35 9.35 -13.97
C GLY A 285 -5.50 10.16 -13.36
N GLU A 286 -6.05 9.72 -12.23
CA GLU A 286 -7.06 10.46 -11.47
C GLU A 286 -6.36 11.57 -10.66
N ALA A 287 -6.98 12.76 -10.60
CA ALA A 287 -6.37 13.92 -9.97
C ALA A 287 -7.15 14.35 -8.73
N ALA A 288 -6.43 14.67 -7.66
CA ALA A 288 -6.97 15.17 -6.41
C ALA A 288 -6.21 16.43 -5.95
N LEU A 289 -6.94 17.42 -5.45
CA LEU A 289 -6.39 18.66 -4.91
C LEU A 289 -6.64 18.73 -3.41
N TYR A 290 -5.59 19.06 -2.67
CA TYR A 290 -5.62 19.27 -1.24
C TYR A 290 -5.07 20.66 -0.89
N GLY A 291 -5.43 21.18 0.28
CA GLY A 291 -4.87 22.42 0.77
C GLY A 291 -4.88 22.55 2.28
N THR A 292 -4.17 23.57 2.78
CA THR A 292 -4.13 23.91 4.21
C THR A 292 -5.00 25.14 4.51
N ARG A 293 -5.97 25.02 5.42
CA ARG A 293 -6.89 26.13 5.77
C ARG A 293 -6.19 27.42 6.16
N THR A 294 -5.21 27.31 7.05
CA THR A 294 -4.44 28.45 7.58
C THR A 294 -2.94 28.14 7.54
N THR A 295 -2.10 29.12 7.79
CA THR A 295 -0.62 28.95 7.78
C THR A 295 -0.09 28.06 8.91
N THR A 296 -0.97 27.62 9.82
CA THR A 296 -0.64 26.74 10.95
C THR A 296 -1.40 25.41 10.90
N SER A 297 -2.09 25.09 9.80
CA SER A 297 -2.70 23.78 9.62
C SER A 297 -1.64 22.68 9.67
N THR A 298 -1.95 21.56 10.31
CA THR A 298 -1.07 20.39 10.45
C THR A 298 -1.46 19.22 9.56
N THR A 299 -2.55 19.36 8.80
CA THR A 299 -3.06 18.35 7.87
C THR A 299 -3.48 19.01 6.57
N LEU A 300 -3.49 18.21 5.50
CA LEU A 300 -4.07 18.57 4.21
C LEU A 300 -5.55 18.20 4.19
N GLU A 301 -6.38 19.05 3.59
CA GLU A 301 -7.81 18.79 3.42
C GLU A 301 -8.16 18.81 1.94
N ILE A 302 -8.99 17.86 1.51
CA ILE A 302 -9.46 17.76 0.14
C ILE A 302 -10.25 19.01 -0.27
N MET A 303 -9.97 19.48 -1.48
CA MET A 303 -10.55 20.65 -2.10
C MET A 303 -11.31 20.27 -3.37
N GLU A 304 -12.35 21.02 -3.67
CA GLU A 304 -13.17 20.85 -4.87
C GLU A 304 -13.46 22.19 -5.55
N ALA A 305 -13.77 22.13 -6.84
CA ALA A 305 -14.23 23.29 -7.56
C ALA A 305 -15.61 23.71 -7.03
N GLN A 306 -15.82 24.99 -6.77
CA GLN A 306 -17.04 25.52 -6.15
C GLN A 306 -18.31 25.19 -6.97
N GLY A 307 -18.20 25.09 -8.29
CA GLY A 307 -19.29 24.68 -9.18
C GLY A 307 -19.44 23.17 -9.33
N GLY A 308 -18.63 22.37 -8.66
CA GLY A 308 -18.64 20.91 -8.71
C GLY A 308 -18.05 20.32 -9.99
N THR A 309 -17.24 21.10 -10.73
CA THR A 309 -16.57 20.63 -11.94
C THR A 309 -15.49 19.59 -11.58
N PRO A 310 -15.48 18.40 -12.19
CA PRO A 310 -14.48 17.38 -11.90
C PRO A 310 -13.17 17.62 -12.67
N PHE A 311 -12.09 17.03 -12.17
CA PHE A 311 -10.83 16.89 -12.90
C PHE A 311 -10.97 15.96 -14.12
N ASN A 312 -10.11 16.17 -15.12
CA ASN A 312 -9.94 15.25 -16.25
C ASN A 312 -9.00 14.12 -15.84
N THR A 313 -9.29 12.90 -16.28
CA THR A 313 -8.36 11.77 -16.18
C THR A 313 -7.22 11.93 -17.18
N ILE A 314 -6.00 11.76 -16.70
CA ILE A 314 -4.77 11.85 -17.48
C ILE A 314 -4.41 10.47 -18.04
N ASN A 315 -3.91 10.45 -19.28
CA ASN A 315 -3.39 9.22 -19.86
C ASN A 315 -1.87 9.30 -19.83
N TRP A 316 -1.27 8.47 -18.98
CA TRP A 316 0.18 8.29 -18.93
C TRP A 316 0.70 7.65 -20.21
N ILE A 317 1.87 8.09 -20.66
CA ILE A 317 2.57 7.50 -21.80
C ILE A 317 3.69 6.62 -21.27
N SER A 318 3.38 5.35 -21.00
CA SER A 318 4.37 4.35 -20.57
C SER A 318 5.51 4.19 -21.60
N GLY A 319 6.74 4.00 -21.14
CA GLY A 319 7.94 3.84 -21.96
C GLY A 319 8.44 5.14 -22.60
N ASN A 320 7.85 6.29 -22.30
CA ASN A 320 8.12 7.56 -22.98
C ASN A 320 8.10 8.75 -22.02
N ASN A 321 8.61 9.89 -22.48
CA ASN A 321 8.56 11.14 -21.72
C ASN A 321 7.13 11.66 -21.62
N ASN A 322 6.67 11.86 -20.40
CA ASN A 322 5.51 12.67 -20.09
C ASN A 322 5.97 14.11 -19.87
N THR A 323 5.22 15.07 -20.41
CA THR A 323 5.54 16.50 -20.31
C THR A 323 4.55 17.20 -19.40
N PHE A 324 5.04 17.73 -18.28
CA PHE A 324 4.29 18.51 -17.32
C PHE A 324 4.49 19.99 -17.59
N THR A 325 3.41 20.72 -17.85
CA THR A 325 3.44 22.17 -18.05
C THR A 325 2.59 22.84 -16.98
N ILE A 326 3.24 23.49 -16.02
CA ILE A 326 2.57 24.25 -14.96
C ILE A 326 2.55 25.70 -15.38
N THR A 327 1.36 26.28 -15.53
CA THR A 327 1.17 27.66 -15.99
C THR A 327 0.53 28.51 -14.90
N ASN A 328 1.14 29.64 -14.58
CA ASN A 328 0.50 30.73 -13.82
C ASN A 328 -0.04 31.75 -14.83
N GLN A 329 -1.36 31.92 -14.85
CA GLN A 329 -2.05 32.82 -15.78
C GLN A 329 -1.71 34.29 -15.49
N SER A 330 -1.79 35.12 -16.53
CA SER A 330 -1.58 36.56 -16.35
C SER A 330 -2.81 37.23 -15.74
N GLY A 331 -2.60 38.04 -14.71
CA GLY A 331 -3.59 38.83 -13.97
C GLY A 331 -3.05 40.19 -13.50
N PRO A 332 -3.87 40.97 -12.75
CA PRO A 332 -3.47 42.30 -12.29
C PRO A 332 -2.69 42.25 -10.97
N GLY A 333 -1.35 42.19 -11.00
CA GLY A 333 -0.53 42.27 -9.79
C GLY A 333 0.86 41.66 -9.96
N PRO A 334 1.59 41.45 -8.84
CA PRO A 334 2.59 40.37 -8.79
C PRO A 334 1.92 39.06 -9.21
N GLU A 335 2.68 38.20 -9.89
CA GLU A 335 2.24 36.90 -10.38
C GLU A 335 3.35 35.91 -10.02
N GLY A 336 2.97 34.79 -9.42
CA GLY A 336 3.93 33.74 -9.13
C GLY A 336 3.42 32.62 -8.23
N PHE A 337 4.06 31.47 -8.41
CA PHE A 337 4.01 30.38 -7.45
C PHE A 337 5.43 29.93 -7.09
N THR A 338 5.54 29.29 -5.93
CA THR A 338 6.74 28.57 -5.50
C THR A 338 6.34 27.20 -4.98
N GLY A 339 7.17 26.19 -5.25
CA GLY A 339 6.83 24.82 -4.91
C GLY A 339 7.79 23.79 -5.45
N GLU A 340 7.39 22.53 -5.32
CA GLU A 340 8.12 21.35 -5.77
C GLU A 340 7.21 20.45 -6.60
N LEU A 341 7.79 19.87 -7.64
CA LEU A 341 7.17 18.81 -8.43
C LEU A 341 7.97 17.54 -8.16
N PHE A 342 7.26 16.51 -7.74
CA PHE A 342 7.72 15.13 -7.68
C PHE A 342 6.96 14.32 -8.74
N ALA A 343 7.66 13.56 -9.57
CA ALA A 343 7.02 12.62 -10.49
C ALA A 343 7.78 11.29 -10.45
N SER A 344 7.03 10.20 -10.57
CA SER A 344 7.59 8.86 -10.43
C SER A 344 6.99 7.81 -11.37
N ALA A 345 7.79 6.78 -11.68
CA ALA A 345 7.35 5.56 -12.33
C ALA A 345 6.88 4.56 -11.27
N VAL A 346 5.60 4.19 -11.31
CA VAL A 346 5.12 3.04 -10.54
C VAL A 346 5.66 1.76 -11.19
N CYS A 347 6.10 0.83 -10.35
CA CYS A 347 6.72 -0.42 -10.76
C CYS A 347 5.93 -1.63 -10.30
N ASP A 348 6.24 -2.73 -10.97
CA ASP A 348 5.64 -4.06 -10.88
C ASP A 348 6.82 -4.97 -11.25
N THR A 349 7.66 -5.25 -10.26
CA THR A 349 9.02 -5.81 -10.43
C THR A 349 8.95 -7.23 -11.03
N ASP A 350 8.01 -8.03 -10.55
CA ASP A 350 7.78 -9.41 -10.95
C ASP A 350 6.81 -9.56 -12.15
N GLY A 351 6.01 -8.53 -12.44
CA GLY A 351 5.15 -8.45 -13.62
C GLY A 351 3.80 -9.16 -13.45
N ASP A 352 3.30 -9.31 -12.22
CA ASP A 352 2.03 -9.99 -11.95
C ASP A 352 0.79 -9.07 -12.14
N GLY A 353 1.01 -7.76 -12.23
CA GLY A 353 0.00 -6.73 -12.41
C GLY A 353 -0.50 -6.05 -11.13
N ILE A 354 0.08 -6.38 -9.98
CA ILE A 354 0.09 -5.59 -8.74
C ILE A 354 1.36 -4.72 -8.81
N SER A 355 1.34 -3.56 -8.15
CA SER A 355 2.47 -2.64 -8.19
C SER A 355 3.15 -2.67 -6.84
N ASN A 356 4.49 -2.56 -6.77
CA ASN A 356 5.28 -2.80 -5.57
C ASN A 356 4.67 -2.20 -4.29
N HIS A 357 4.27 -0.92 -4.29
CA HIS A 357 3.54 -0.25 -3.18
C HIS A 357 2.20 -0.87 -2.73
N LEU A 358 1.78 -1.98 -3.31
CA LEU A 358 0.57 -2.72 -2.99
C LEU A 358 0.85 -4.24 -2.96
N ASP A 359 2.11 -4.65 -3.14
CA ASP A 359 2.59 -6.01 -3.32
C ASP A 359 3.45 -6.41 -2.13
N LEU A 360 3.06 -7.46 -1.39
CA LEU A 360 3.78 -7.88 -0.19
C LEU A 360 4.99 -8.81 -0.48
N ASP A 361 5.23 -9.15 -1.75
CA ASP A 361 6.38 -9.94 -2.25
C ASP A 361 6.73 -9.46 -3.68
N SER A 362 7.36 -8.30 -3.76
CA SER A 362 7.56 -7.54 -5.01
C SER A 362 8.38 -8.28 -6.09
N ASP A 363 9.18 -9.27 -5.73
CA ASP A 363 9.97 -10.07 -6.68
C ASP A 363 9.52 -11.54 -6.81
N ASN A 364 8.53 -11.94 -6.00
CA ASN A 364 7.92 -13.26 -5.97
C ASN A 364 8.88 -14.41 -5.61
N ASP A 365 9.96 -14.13 -4.87
CA ASP A 365 10.91 -15.14 -4.43
C ASP A 365 10.44 -15.93 -3.19
N GLY A 366 9.32 -15.51 -2.58
CA GLY A 366 8.71 -16.19 -1.44
C GLY A 366 9.18 -15.71 -0.07
N ILE A 367 10.04 -14.69 -0.03
CA ILE A 367 10.32 -13.86 1.14
C ILE A 367 9.41 -12.60 1.01
N MET A 368 8.86 -12.10 2.12
CA MET A 368 8.00 -10.90 2.04
C MET A 368 8.82 -9.63 2.14
N ASP A 369 8.37 -8.56 1.51
CA ASP A 369 9.01 -7.23 1.51
C ASP A 369 9.24 -6.72 2.94
N ILE A 370 8.30 -6.94 3.87
CA ILE A 370 8.47 -6.64 5.31
C ILE A 370 9.68 -7.37 5.96
N VAL A 371 10.03 -8.57 5.48
CA VAL A 371 11.18 -9.33 5.96
C VAL A 371 12.47 -8.80 5.33
N GLU A 372 12.43 -8.51 4.04
CA GLU A 372 13.59 -8.07 3.25
C GLU A 372 13.96 -6.62 3.47
N SER A 373 13.00 -5.75 3.75
CA SER A 373 13.25 -4.35 4.12
C SER A 373 14.09 -4.23 5.38
N GLY A 374 14.04 -5.23 6.26
CA GLY A 374 14.67 -5.21 7.58
C GLY A 374 13.87 -4.44 8.63
N VAL A 375 12.63 -4.03 8.33
CA VAL A 375 11.80 -3.29 9.29
C VAL A 375 11.51 -4.07 10.57
N LEU A 376 11.48 -5.41 10.49
CA LEU A 376 11.31 -6.29 11.66
C LEU A 376 12.47 -6.26 12.67
N ASP A 377 13.63 -5.68 12.32
CA ASP A 377 14.72 -5.44 13.27
C ASP A 377 14.47 -4.21 14.16
N ILE A 378 13.45 -3.41 13.84
CA ILE A 378 13.08 -2.22 14.60
C ILE A 378 12.30 -2.58 15.85
N SER A 379 12.78 -2.05 16.98
CA SER A 379 12.21 -2.33 18.29
C SER A 379 10.77 -1.79 18.39
N GLY A 380 9.80 -2.69 18.40
CA GLY A 380 8.37 -2.34 18.52
C GLY A 380 7.56 -2.80 17.31
N VAL A 381 8.24 -3.11 16.21
CA VAL A 381 7.68 -3.70 15.00
C VAL A 381 7.62 -5.22 15.16
N SER A 382 6.55 -5.84 14.67
CA SER A 382 6.43 -7.28 14.55
C SER A 382 5.43 -7.65 13.45
N ASP A 383 5.60 -8.83 12.86
CA ASP A 383 4.60 -9.51 12.04
C ASP A 383 4.33 -10.90 12.66
N SER A 384 3.41 -10.97 13.61
CA SER A 384 3.15 -12.18 14.42
C SER A 384 2.21 -13.17 13.74
N ASN A 385 1.38 -12.67 12.84
CA ASN A 385 0.43 -13.41 12.00
C ASN A 385 1.04 -13.84 10.66
N ASN A 386 2.20 -13.29 10.31
CA ASN A 386 2.94 -13.60 9.09
C ASN A 386 2.08 -13.32 7.84
N ASP A 387 1.44 -12.16 7.84
CA ASP A 387 0.61 -11.70 6.72
C ASP A 387 1.25 -10.57 5.90
N GLY A 388 2.55 -10.33 6.09
CA GLY A 388 3.32 -9.38 5.29
C GLY A 388 3.18 -7.94 5.76
N ARG A 389 2.36 -7.67 6.79
CA ARG A 389 2.05 -6.31 7.25
C ARG A 389 2.46 -6.10 8.70
N ILE A 390 2.81 -4.87 9.05
CA ILE A 390 3.21 -4.52 10.42
C ILE A 390 2.01 -4.68 11.38
N ASP A 391 2.19 -5.48 12.44
CA ASP A 391 1.19 -5.68 13.48
C ASP A 391 0.76 -4.35 14.13
N GLY A 392 -0.51 -4.02 13.94
CA GLY A 392 -1.14 -2.86 14.58
C GLY A 392 -0.99 -1.56 13.81
N ALA A 393 -0.38 -1.57 12.61
CA ALA A 393 -0.23 -0.41 11.75
C ALA A 393 -1.56 0.28 11.46
N THR A 394 -2.61 -0.48 11.12
CA THR A 394 -4.00 -0.01 10.94
C THR A 394 -4.55 0.91 12.06
N SER A 395 -4.01 0.84 13.28
CA SER A 395 -4.40 1.71 14.39
C SER A 395 -3.26 2.54 15.00
N GLY A 396 -2.04 2.24 14.59
CA GLY A 396 -0.79 2.83 15.07
C GLY A 396 -0.21 3.84 14.09
N SER A 397 -0.74 3.92 12.88
CA SER A 397 -0.41 4.92 11.88
C SER A 397 -1.00 6.29 12.20
N GLY A 398 -0.27 7.32 11.75
CA GLY A 398 -0.55 8.73 12.00
C GLY A 398 -1.61 9.31 11.07
N SER A 399 -1.48 10.61 10.80
CA SER A 399 -2.28 11.29 9.77
C SER A 399 -1.70 11.14 8.36
N ASN A 400 -0.51 10.56 8.24
CA ASN A 400 0.24 10.32 7.02
C ASN A 400 0.31 8.83 6.63
N GLY A 401 -0.37 7.95 7.38
CA GLY A 401 -0.49 6.52 7.07
C GLY A 401 0.74 5.64 7.40
N LEU A 402 1.92 6.24 7.50
CA LEU A 402 3.12 5.54 7.95
C LEU A 402 3.04 5.13 9.43
N PHE A 403 3.48 3.90 9.74
CA PHE A 403 3.46 3.39 11.11
C PHE A 403 4.36 4.21 12.05
N THR A 404 3.79 4.69 13.17
CA THR A 404 4.47 5.67 14.05
C THR A 404 5.83 5.22 14.59
N ASP A 405 6.05 3.91 14.81
CA ASP A 405 7.32 3.42 15.37
C ASP A 405 8.45 3.34 14.33
N ILE A 406 8.16 3.53 13.03
CA ILE A 406 9.15 3.51 11.94
C ILE A 406 9.40 4.87 11.31
N GLU A 407 8.74 5.94 11.75
CA GLU A 407 8.90 7.29 11.19
C GLU A 407 9.57 8.29 12.16
N ASP A 408 10.08 9.40 11.63
CA ASP A 408 10.68 10.47 12.44
C ASP A 408 9.66 11.52 12.93
N ASN A 409 8.57 11.72 12.19
CA ASN A 409 7.49 12.65 12.51
C ASN A 409 6.21 12.37 11.69
N ASP A 410 5.04 12.61 12.28
CA ASP A 410 3.72 12.45 11.63
C ASP A 410 3.40 13.62 10.67
N THR A 411 4.15 13.73 9.56
CA THR A 411 3.84 14.67 8.47
C THR A 411 3.92 13.97 7.12
N SER A 412 3.35 14.59 6.08
CA SER A 412 3.34 14.05 4.71
C SER A 412 4.71 14.03 4.00
N TYR A 413 5.80 14.21 4.75
CA TYR A 413 7.19 14.10 4.32
C TYR A 413 8.02 13.38 5.40
N ALA A 414 7.36 12.53 6.19
CA ALA A 414 8.05 11.66 7.12
C ALA A 414 9.09 10.83 6.38
N ILE A 415 10.19 10.54 7.05
CA ILE A 415 11.19 9.61 6.53
C ILE A 415 11.29 8.42 7.47
N LEU A 416 11.66 7.28 6.90
CA LEU A 416 11.93 6.06 7.66
C LEU A 416 13.04 6.31 8.70
N SER A 417 12.82 5.78 9.89
CA SER A 417 13.75 5.79 11.02
C SER A 417 14.83 4.70 10.91
N TYR A 418 14.71 3.86 9.88
CA TYR A 418 15.63 2.79 9.52
C TYR A 418 16.07 2.94 8.06
N ALA A 419 17.04 2.13 7.65
CA ALA A 419 17.47 2.05 6.25
C ALA A 419 16.98 0.71 5.71
N ILE A 420 16.25 0.75 4.59
CA ILE A 420 15.86 -0.42 3.83
C ILE A 420 17.12 -1.18 3.43
N LEU A 421 17.08 -2.52 3.52
CA LEU A 421 18.25 -3.34 3.22
C LEU A 421 18.59 -3.34 1.72
N ASP A 422 19.89 -3.29 1.48
CA ASP A 422 20.58 -3.37 0.18
C ASP A 422 21.87 -4.14 0.48
N SER A 423 21.74 -5.46 0.51
CA SER A 423 22.72 -6.40 1.08
C SER A 423 24.04 -6.40 0.29
N ASP A 424 23.99 -6.21 -1.03
CA ASP A 424 25.17 -6.12 -1.89
C ASP A 424 25.64 -4.67 -2.20
N SER A 425 24.83 -3.68 -1.80
CA SER A 425 25.08 -2.24 -1.98
C SER A 425 25.16 -1.81 -3.45
N ASP A 426 24.37 -2.42 -4.33
CA ASP A 426 24.30 -2.06 -5.75
C ASP A 426 23.30 -0.93 -6.06
N GLY A 427 22.45 -0.58 -5.09
CA GLY A 427 21.43 0.45 -5.17
C GLY A 427 20.02 -0.06 -5.49
N SER A 428 19.82 -1.37 -5.53
CA SER A 428 18.52 -2.04 -5.57
C SER A 428 18.24 -2.61 -4.17
N TYR A 429 17.04 -2.43 -3.63
CA TYR A 429 16.70 -3.01 -2.33
C TYR A 429 16.45 -4.50 -2.44
N ASP A 430 16.72 -5.22 -1.33
CA ASP A 430 16.61 -6.68 -1.24
C ASP A 430 15.24 -7.17 -1.74
N ALA A 431 14.16 -6.49 -1.33
CA ALA A 431 12.77 -6.78 -1.71
C ALA A 431 12.46 -6.76 -3.24
N TYR A 432 13.38 -6.28 -4.07
CA TYR A 432 13.15 -6.16 -5.52
C TYR A 432 14.11 -7.01 -6.36
N VAL A 433 14.90 -7.89 -5.73
CA VAL A 433 15.94 -8.66 -6.40
C VAL A 433 16.03 -10.11 -5.93
N LEU A 434 15.93 -11.04 -6.89
CA LEU A 434 15.99 -12.48 -6.66
C LEU A 434 17.33 -13.01 -6.08
N ASP A 435 18.35 -12.16 -5.86
CA ASP A 435 19.72 -12.47 -5.41
C ASP A 435 20.27 -11.26 -4.62
N ALA A 436 19.73 -11.05 -3.42
CA ALA A 436 19.96 -9.87 -2.59
C ALA A 436 21.43 -9.62 -2.22
N ASP A 437 22.24 -10.68 -2.06
CA ASP A 437 23.66 -10.56 -1.71
C ASP A 437 24.60 -10.59 -2.93
N GLY A 438 24.05 -10.82 -4.13
CA GLY A 438 24.74 -10.75 -5.40
C GLY A 438 25.79 -11.84 -5.62
N ASP A 439 25.64 -12.99 -4.97
CA ASP A 439 26.62 -14.08 -5.04
C ASP A 439 26.33 -15.13 -6.14
N GLY A 440 25.15 -15.05 -6.74
CA GLY A 440 24.66 -15.91 -7.81
C GLY A 440 23.89 -17.14 -7.33
N CYS A 441 23.48 -17.19 -6.06
CA CYS A 441 22.45 -18.08 -5.53
C CYS A 441 21.16 -17.26 -5.34
N ASN A 442 20.02 -17.81 -5.78
CA ASN A 442 18.76 -17.05 -5.67
C ASN A 442 18.23 -17.11 -4.23
N GLY A 443 17.66 -16.00 -3.76
CA GLY A 443 17.12 -15.80 -2.42
C GLY A 443 16.15 -16.89 -1.99
N VAL A 444 15.18 -17.23 -2.85
CA VAL A 444 14.26 -18.36 -2.68
C VAL A 444 14.94 -19.66 -2.21
N LEU A 445 16.11 -20.01 -2.78
CA LEU A 445 16.83 -21.23 -2.43
C LEU A 445 17.55 -21.10 -1.09
N GLU A 446 18.15 -19.94 -0.84
CA GLU A 446 18.89 -19.63 0.39
C GLU A 446 17.97 -19.50 1.60
N ALA A 447 16.79 -18.92 1.42
CA ALA A 447 15.71 -18.91 2.39
C ALA A 447 15.18 -20.33 2.70
N GLY A 448 15.54 -21.33 1.88
CA GLY A 448 15.17 -22.73 2.06
C GLY A 448 13.81 -23.10 1.47
N PHE A 449 13.32 -22.31 0.52
CA PHE A 449 12.05 -22.51 -0.16
C PHE A 449 12.22 -23.27 -1.48
N THR A 450 11.09 -23.64 -2.08
CA THR A 450 11.06 -24.47 -3.28
C THR A 450 11.07 -23.61 -4.54
N ASP A 451 12.16 -23.66 -5.31
CA ASP A 451 12.20 -23.25 -6.72
C ASP A 451 12.24 -24.52 -7.61
N ASN A 452 11.23 -24.74 -8.45
CA ASN A 452 11.11 -25.95 -9.26
C ASN A 452 11.82 -25.89 -10.61
N ASP A 453 12.17 -24.70 -11.09
CA ASP A 453 12.70 -24.49 -12.43
C ASP A 453 13.99 -23.66 -12.49
N ASP A 454 14.57 -23.37 -11.32
CA ASP A 454 15.82 -22.63 -11.14
C ASP A 454 15.71 -21.21 -11.78
N ASP A 455 14.55 -20.55 -11.65
CA ASP A 455 14.29 -19.20 -12.16
C ASP A 455 14.32 -18.10 -11.08
N GLY A 456 14.47 -18.49 -9.81
CA GLY A 456 14.56 -17.59 -8.66
C GLY A 456 13.22 -17.25 -8.02
N VAL A 457 12.12 -17.71 -8.61
CA VAL A 457 10.76 -17.41 -8.14
C VAL A 457 10.21 -18.60 -7.32
N LEU A 458 9.35 -18.32 -6.35
CA LEU A 458 8.75 -19.36 -5.51
C LEU A 458 7.84 -20.30 -6.32
N GLY A 459 8.13 -21.60 -6.23
CA GLY A 459 7.27 -22.66 -6.73
C GLY A 459 7.54 -23.07 -8.19
N PRO A 460 6.49 -23.40 -8.97
CA PRO A 460 6.64 -23.90 -10.34
C PRO A 460 6.47 -22.82 -11.42
N SER A 461 7.12 -23.04 -12.57
CA SER A 461 6.90 -22.28 -13.80
C SER A 461 5.42 -22.01 -14.12
N SER A 462 5.14 -20.71 -14.31
CA SER A 462 3.85 -20.03 -14.15
C SER A 462 3.34 -20.02 -12.71
N VAL A 463 3.70 -18.96 -12.00
CA VAL A 463 3.13 -18.66 -10.70
C VAL A 463 1.72 -18.09 -10.81
N THR A 464 0.96 -18.22 -9.73
CA THR A 464 -0.29 -17.50 -9.53
C THR A 464 -0.21 -16.78 -8.19
N VAL A 465 -0.43 -15.48 -8.20
CA VAL A 465 -0.47 -14.63 -7.01
C VAL A 465 -1.89 -14.50 -6.47
N ASP A 466 -2.03 -14.09 -5.21
CA ASP A 466 -3.33 -13.74 -4.64
C ASP A 466 -3.66 -12.23 -4.81
N SER A 467 -4.37 -11.63 -3.86
CA SER A 467 -4.74 -10.21 -3.95
C SER A 467 -3.73 -9.27 -3.32
N ASP A 468 -2.81 -9.81 -2.52
CA ASP A 468 -1.78 -9.09 -1.78
C ASP A 468 -0.39 -9.37 -2.41
N GLY A 469 -0.32 -9.79 -3.68
CA GLY A 469 0.93 -10.06 -4.39
C GLY A 469 1.54 -11.45 -4.15
N LEU A 470 1.20 -12.12 -3.05
CA LEU A 470 1.85 -13.36 -2.64
C LEU A 470 1.59 -14.56 -3.59
N VAL A 471 2.64 -15.31 -3.93
CA VAL A 471 2.59 -16.58 -4.69
C VAL A 471 1.75 -17.65 -3.98
N SER A 472 0.57 -17.93 -4.55
CA SER A 472 -0.35 -18.98 -4.09
C SER A 472 -0.13 -20.37 -4.71
N SER A 473 0.74 -20.47 -5.73
CA SER A 473 1.08 -21.74 -6.41
C SER A 473 2.22 -22.53 -5.76
N GLY A 474 2.95 -21.91 -4.83
CA GLY A 474 4.04 -22.51 -4.06
C GLY A 474 3.56 -23.63 -3.13
N VAL A 475 4.50 -24.44 -2.62
CA VAL A 475 4.23 -25.51 -1.64
C VAL A 475 4.76 -25.19 -0.24
N ASP A 476 5.63 -24.18 -0.15
CA ASP A 476 6.27 -23.55 0.99
C ASP A 476 6.39 -22.03 0.71
N GLY A 477 7.40 -21.34 1.23
CA GLY A 477 7.51 -19.88 1.20
C GLY A 477 6.80 -19.20 2.36
N TYR A 478 7.00 -17.88 2.49
CA TYR A 478 6.35 -17.01 3.47
C TYR A 478 6.46 -17.54 4.89
N THR A 479 7.63 -18.04 5.25
CA THR A 479 7.96 -18.42 6.62
C THR A 479 9.34 -17.86 6.95
N VAL A 480 9.77 -17.97 8.20
CA VAL A 480 11.10 -17.48 8.61
C VAL A 480 12.18 -18.06 7.68
N PRO A 481 12.95 -17.23 6.95
CA PRO A 481 14.04 -17.68 6.09
C PRO A 481 15.12 -18.45 6.86
N ALA A 482 15.92 -19.25 6.14
CA ALA A 482 17.00 -20.00 6.76
C ALA A 482 18.10 -19.08 7.32
N ASP A 483 18.62 -19.46 8.50
CA ASP A 483 19.83 -18.95 9.13
C ASP A 483 20.61 -20.20 9.59
N ASN A 484 21.36 -20.80 8.66
CA ASN A 484 21.95 -22.11 8.85
C ASN A 484 23.11 -22.09 9.85
N ASP A 485 23.81 -20.96 9.98
CA ASP A 485 24.91 -20.79 10.92
C ASP A 485 24.48 -20.17 12.29
N SER A 486 23.22 -19.74 12.39
CA SER A 486 22.59 -19.13 13.56
C SER A 486 23.23 -17.80 13.99
N ASN A 487 23.66 -16.98 13.03
CA ASN A 487 24.30 -15.69 13.28
C ASN A 487 23.32 -14.50 13.28
N SER A 488 22.02 -14.74 13.06
CA SER A 488 20.94 -13.75 13.01
C SER A 488 20.94 -12.85 11.76
N ILE A 489 21.76 -13.17 10.77
CA ILE A 489 21.61 -12.74 9.39
C ILE A 489 21.07 -13.96 8.64
N TYR A 490 20.10 -13.75 7.76
CA TYR A 490 19.52 -14.85 7.00
C TYR A 490 20.41 -15.15 5.81
N ASP A 491 20.47 -16.42 5.41
CA ASP A 491 21.46 -16.90 4.43
C ASP A 491 21.37 -16.13 3.09
N TYR A 492 20.17 -15.72 2.63
CA TYR A 492 19.97 -14.94 1.39
C TYR A 492 20.60 -13.53 1.40
N ARG A 493 21.09 -13.08 2.56
CA ARG A 493 21.78 -11.78 2.74
C ARG A 493 23.29 -11.95 2.97
N GLU A 494 23.81 -13.17 2.87
CA GLU A 494 25.17 -13.51 3.30
C GLU A 494 26.07 -13.98 2.16
N VAL A 495 26.83 -13.05 1.58
CA VAL A 495 27.70 -13.35 0.43
C VAL A 495 28.49 -14.65 0.58
N GLY A 496 28.07 -15.63 -0.21
CA GLY A 496 28.56 -16.98 -0.25
C GLY A 496 29.48 -17.27 -1.41
N THR A 497 30.10 -18.45 -1.37
CA THR A 497 30.77 -19.04 -2.53
C THR A 497 30.86 -20.55 -2.36
N VAL A 498 30.95 -21.27 -3.48
CA VAL A 498 31.28 -22.71 -3.43
C VAL A 498 32.60 -22.95 -2.68
N PRO A 499 32.65 -23.87 -1.69
CA PRO A 499 33.84 -24.08 -0.87
C PRO A 499 35.04 -24.59 -1.66
N THR A 500 36.24 -24.13 -1.30
CA THR A 500 37.49 -24.56 -1.96
C THR A 500 38.29 -25.55 -1.10
N ILE A 501 38.81 -26.61 -1.73
CA ILE A 501 39.73 -27.56 -1.09
C ILE A 501 41.18 -27.13 -1.34
N THR A 502 41.92 -26.84 -0.27
CA THR A 502 43.34 -26.49 -0.31
C THR A 502 44.26 -27.70 -0.15
N SER A 503 43.80 -28.76 0.52
CA SER A 503 44.49 -30.05 0.59
C SER A 503 43.51 -31.21 0.49
N GLN A 504 43.68 -32.02 -0.56
CA GLN A 504 42.86 -33.20 -0.83
C GLN A 504 43.17 -34.34 0.15
N PRO A 505 42.17 -35.19 0.49
CA PRO A 505 42.44 -36.40 1.23
C PRO A 505 43.29 -37.37 0.42
N VAL A 506 44.12 -38.15 1.10
CA VAL A 506 45.10 -39.06 0.50
C VAL A 506 44.84 -40.50 0.90
N ASP A 507 45.27 -41.43 0.04
CA ASP A 507 45.23 -42.86 0.36
C ASP A 507 45.99 -43.15 1.66
N THR A 508 45.37 -43.92 2.55
CA THR A 508 45.88 -44.19 3.90
C THR A 508 46.06 -45.68 4.10
N THR A 509 47.25 -46.08 4.59
CA THR A 509 47.54 -47.48 4.95
C THR A 509 47.57 -47.64 6.47
N THR A 510 46.84 -48.62 7.02
CA THR A 510 46.84 -48.94 8.44
C THR A 510 46.81 -50.46 8.68
N CYS A 511 46.91 -50.90 9.94
CA CYS A 511 46.76 -52.29 10.34
C CYS A 511 45.32 -52.61 10.78
N PRO A 512 44.84 -53.85 10.59
CA PRO A 512 43.59 -54.28 11.21
C PRO A 512 43.63 -54.06 12.72
N GLY A 513 42.58 -53.45 13.29
CA GLY A 513 42.54 -53.12 14.73
C GLY A 513 43.31 -51.87 15.15
N CYS A 514 43.88 -51.10 14.21
CA CYS A 514 44.61 -49.85 14.49
C CYS A 514 43.72 -48.63 14.22
N THR A 515 43.98 -47.51 14.89
CA THR A 515 43.30 -46.25 14.56
C THR A 515 44.07 -45.49 13.49
N THR A 516 43.35 -44.91 12.53
CA THR A 516 43.91 -44.02 11.51
C THR A 516 42.94 -42.87 11.22
N ALA A 517 43.37 -41.90 10.43
CA ALA A 517 42.55 -40.76 10.04
C ALA A 517 42.76 -40.42 8.56
N ILE A 518 41.71 -39.90 7.94
CA ILE A 518 41.73 -39.29 6.60
C ILE A 518 41.32 -37.83 6.81
N THR A 519 42.11 -36.90 6.28
CA THR A 519 41.92 -35.46 6.51
C THR A 519 41.76 -34.71 5.19
N VAL A 520 40.91 -33.69 5.18
CA VAL A 520 40.82 -32.66 4.15
C VAL A 520 41.21 -31.31 4.76
N THR A 521 41.71 -30.38 3.97
CA THR A 521 41.84 -28.96 4.37
C THR A 521 41.12 -28.11 3.35
N SER A 522 40.26 -27.22 3.82
CA SER A 522 39.32 -26.43 3.01
C SER A 522 38.90 -25.18 3.77
N MET A 523 38.19 -24.29 3.08
CA MET A 523 37.53 -23.12 3.68
C MET A 523 36.07 -23.37 4.09
N ALA A 524 35.54 -24.58 3.89
CA ALA A 524 34.19 -24.95 4.24
C ALA A 524 33.93 -24.97 5.77
N ASP A 525 32.70 -24.71 6.17
CA ASP A 525 32.18 -24.91 7.52
C ASP A 525 31.47 -26.27 7.68
N GLN A 526 30.84 -26.79 6.61
CA GLN A 526 30.12 -28.05 6.61
C GLN A 526 30.86 -29.17 5.88
N TYR A 527 30.69 -30.39 6.40
CA TYR A 527 31.36 -31.60 5.91
C TYR A 527 30.42 -32.80 5.99
N GLN A 528 30.41 -33.62 4.94
CA GLN A 528 29.75 -34.93 4.96
C GLN A 528 30.65 -35.99 4.32
N TRP A 529 31.28 -36.82 5.14
CA TRP A 529 32.06 -37.95 4.66
C TRP A 529 31.15 -39.04 4.08
N GLN A 530 31.57 -39.60 2.95
CA GLN A 530 30.89 -40.67 2.25
C GLN A 530 31.85 -41.83 2.00
N PHE A 531 31.31 -43.05 1.97
CA PHE A 531 32.04 -44.23 1.51
C PHE A 531 31.43 -44.79 0.22
N ASN A 532 32.25 -45.41 -0.61
CA ASN A 532 31.80 -46.04 -1.84
C ASN A 532 31.25 -47.44 -1.57
N ASN A 533 29.93 -47.58 -1.60
CA ASN A 533 29.22 -48.83 -1.51
C ASN A 533 28.89 -49.36 -2.91
N VAL A 534 29.84 -50.08 -3.52
CA VAL A 534 29.67 -50.76 -4.82
C VAL A 534 29.24 -49.79 -5.95
N GLY A 535 29.95 -48.66 -6.07
CA GLY A 535 29.71 -47.64 -7.09
C GLY A 535 28.70 -46.56 -6.69
N VAL A 536 28.06 -46.70 -5.52
CA VAL A 536 27.15 -45.69 -4.94
C VAL A 536 27.83 -45.09 -3.72
N TRP A 537 27.97 -43.77 -3.69
CA TRP A 537 28.45 -43.07 -2.50
C TRP A 537 27.35 -42.97 -1.46
N THR A 538 27.65 -43.35 -0.23
CA THR A 538 26.70 -43.38 0.89
C THR A 538 27.27 -42.56 2.04
N ASP A 539 26.43 -41.72 2.66
CA ASP A 539 26.81 -40.90 3.82
C ASP A 539 27.22 -41.75 5.01
N LEU A 540 28.30 -41.32 5.66
CA LEU A 540 28.76 -41.87 6.91
C LEU A 540 28.14 -41.10 8.07
N THR A 541 27.76 -41.85 9.10
CA THR A 541 27.37 -41.33 10.40
C THR A 541 28.35 -41.79 11.45
N ASP A 542 28.61 -40.98 12.47
CA ASP A 542 29.43 -41.31 13.63
C ASP A 542 28.91 -42.57 14.35
N SER A 543 29.45 -43.72 13.94
CA SER A 543 28.99 -45.04 14.35
C SER A 543 30.00 -46.13 13.95
N GLY A 544 30.03 -47.21 14.73
CA GLY A 544 30.88 -48.36 14.43
C GLY A 544 32.37 -48.00 14.38
N PHE A 545 32.94 -48.01 13.18
CA PHE A 545 34.37 -47.72 12.94
C PHE A 545 34.66 -46.22 12.79
N TYR A 546 33.65 -45.41 12.47
CA TYR A 546 33.81 -44.04 11.99
C TYR A 546 33.42 -43.02 13.05
N SER A 547 34.21 -41.96 13.18
CA SER A 547 33.89 -40.77 13.97
C SER A 547 34.46 -39.51 13.31
N GLY A 548 33.84 -38.35 13.51
CA GLY A 548 34.21 -37.12 12.82
C GLY A 548 33.71 -37.08 11.37
N THR A 549 32.61 -37.79 11.07
CA THR A 549 32.02 -37.86 9.72
C THR A 549 31.49 -36.52 9.21
N SER A 550 31.32 -35.55 10.10
CA SER A 550 30.95 -34.16 9.79
C SER A 550 32.06 -33.18 10.16
N SER A 551 33.31 -33.55 9.92
CA SER A 551 34.47 -32.68 10.20
C SER A 551 35.55 -32.81 9.13
N GLN A 552 36.54 -31.93 9.17
CA GLN A 552 37.75 -32.02 8.34
C GLN A 552 38.51 -33.36 8.50
N THR A 553 38.26 -34.13 9.57
CA THR A 553 38.99 -35.36 9.89
C THR A 553 38.05 -36.55 10.12
N LEU A 554 38.02 -37.49 9.17
CA LEU A 554 37.40 -38.79 9.38
C LEU A 554 38.37 -39.71 10.15
N THR A 555 38.00 -40.09 11.37
CA THR A 555 38.75 -41.06 12.16
C THR A 555 38.17 -42.46 11.96
N ILE A 556 39.03 -43.43 11.67
CA ILE A 556 38.69 -44.83 11.46
C ILE A 556 39.35 -45.66 12.55
N THR A 557 38.55 -46.23 13.44
CA THR A 557 39.01 -47.03 14.57
C THR A 557 38.77 -48.51 14.34
N ASN A 558 39.77 -49.34 14.69
CA ASN A 558 39.68 -50.79 14.64
C ASN A 558 39.13 -51.39 13.32
N PRO A 559 39.59 -50.95 12.12
CA PRO A 559 39.06 -51.45 10.87
C PRO A 559 39.32 -52.96 10.73
N THR A 560 38.35 -53.68 10.17
CA THR A 560 38.43 -55.13 9.94
C THR A 560 38.88 -55.42 8.51
N PRO A 561 39.36 -56.64 8.18
CA PRO A 561 39.73 -56.98 6.80
C PRO A 561 38.64 -56.73 5.73
N GLY A 562 37.37 -56.62 6.12
CA GLY A 562 36.28 -56.24 5.22
C GLY A 562 36.34 -54.77 4.75
N GLU A 563 37.00 -53.91 5.52
CA GLU A 563 37.22 -52.49 5.20
C GLU A 563 38.44 -52.25 4.31
N ASN A 564 39.10 -53.33 3.87
CA ASN A 564 40.25 -53.20 3.00
C ASN A 564 39.82 -52.77 1.59
N ASN A 565 40.44 -51.71 1.09
CA ASN A 565 40.11 -51.00 -0.15
C ASN A 565 38.80 -50.21 -0.09
N THR A 566 38.23 -49.93 1.09
CA THR A 566 37.12 -48.99 1.21
C THR A 566 37.58 -47.61 0.71
N GLN A 567 36.78 -46.99 -0.14
CA GLN A 567 37.03 -45.68 -0.71
C GLN A 567 36.17 -44.64 0.01
N PHE A 568 36.77 -43.51 0.32
CA PHE A 568 36.15 -42.38 1.02
C PHE A 568 36.25 -41.12 0.16
N ARG A 569 35.25 -40.25 0.28
CA ARG A 569 35.29 -38.86 -0.18
C ARG A 569 34.54 -38.01 0.84
N VAL A 570 34.72 -36.69 0.77
CA VAL A 570 33.94 -35.75 1.56
C VAL A 570 33.25 -34.76 0.62
N VAL A 571 31.98 -34.48 0.90
CA VAL A 571 31.22 -33.39 0.32
C VAL A 571 31.37 -32.20 1.26
N LEU A 572 31.71 -31.04 0.72
CA LEU A 572 31.87 -29.79 1.47
C LEU A 572 30.84 -28.78 0.95
N SER A 573 30.17 -28.09 1.86
CA SER A 573 29.25 -26.97 1.60
C SER A 573 29.60 -25.80 2.53
N ASN A 574 29.03 -24.63 2.25
CA ASN A 574 29.00 -23.51 3.19
C ASN A 574 27.57 -23.34 3.69
N ASP A 575 27.39 -22.88 4.92
CA ASP A 575 26.04 -22.58 5.46
C ASP A 575 25.41 -21.42 4.67
N ALA A 576 26.16 -20.32 4.50
CA ALA A 576 25.80 -19.15 3.69
C ALA A 576 25.96 -19.36 2.15
N PHE A 577 25.86 -20.60 1.62
CA PHE A 577 25.80 -20.81 0.16
C PHE A 577 25.25 -22.22 -0.15
N VAL A 578 23.92 -22.33 -0.24
CA VAL A 578 23.28 -23.63 -0.43
C VAL A 578 23.30 -24.12 -1.88
N CYS A 579 23.47 -23.21 -2.85
CA CYS A 579 23.45 -23.52 -4.29
C CYS A 579 24.62 -24.39 -4.79
N GLY A 580 25.64 -24.65 -3.95
CA GLY A 580 26.80 -25.40 -4.42
C GLY A 580 27.60 -26.14 -3.36
N SER A 581 28.20 -27.24 -3.79
CA SER A 581 29.11 -28.03 -2.97
C SER A 581 30.35 -28.47 -3.74
N THR A 582 31.45 -28.68 -3.01
CA THR A 582 32.69 -29.23 -3.57
C THR A 582 32.88 -30.66 -3.09
N ILE A 583 33.14 -31.57 -4.03
CA ILE A 583 33.42 -32.98 -3.74
C ILE A 583 34.93 -33.22 -3.78
N SER A 584 35.47 -33.84 -2.72
CA SER A 584 36.89 -34.18 -2.66
C SER A 584 37.29 -35.28 -3.65
N ASN A 585 38.59 -35.39 -3.90
CA ASN A 585 39.18 -36.59 -4.48
C ASN A 585 38.88 -37.81 -3.59
N THR A 586 38.90 -39.00 -4.21
CA THR A 586 38.76 -40.26 -3.49
C THR A 586 40.04 -40.64 -2.75
N ALA A 587 39.92 -41.02 -1.48
CA ALA A 587 40.96 -41.62 -0.66
C ALA A 587 40.64 -43.09 -0.35
N THR A 588 41.61 -43.98 -0.54
CA THR A 588 41.45 -45.43 -0.34
C THR A 588 42.11 -45.88 0.96
N LEU A 589 41.37 -46.60 1.80
CA LEU A 589 41.90 -47.26 2.99
C LEU A 589 42.51 -48.61 2.61
N THR A 590 43.82 -48.77 2.83
CA THR A 590 44.51 -50.05 2.65
C THR A 590 44.87 -50.65 4.00
N LEU A 591 44.50 -51.91 4.22
CA LEU A 591 44.86 -52.66 5.41
C LEU A 591 46.05 -53.56 5.16
N GLN A 592 47.14 -53.31 5.89
CA GLN A 592 48.35 -54.12 5.84
C GLN A 592 48.60 -54.80 7.19
N VAL A 593 48.63 -56.13 7.17
CA VAL A 593 49.05 -56.91 8.34
C VAL A 593 50.58 -56.89 8.47
N ASN A 594 51.07 -56.52 9.65
CA ASN A 594 52.49 -56.66 9.95
C ASN A 594 52.88 -58.14 9.96
N THR A 595 53.84 -58.49 9.10
CA THR A 595 54.59 -59.75 8.98
C THR A 595 54.02 -60.96 9.73
N VAL A 596 53.48 -61.95 8.99
CA VAL A 596 53.10 -63.25 9.54
C VAL A 596 54.35 -63.98 10.06
N VAL A 597 54.54 -64.06 11.38
CA VAL A 597 55.59 -64.91 11.97
C VAL A 597 55.13 -66.36 11.92
N THR A 598 55.43 -67.08 10.83
CA THR A 598 55.30 -68.54 10.83
C THR A 598 56.51 -69.15 11.54
N ASN A 599 56.31 -69.68 12.74
CA ASN A 599 57.36 -70.34 13.51
C ASN A 599 57.68 -71.72 12.87
N ARG A 600 58.54 -71.75 11.85
CA ARG A 600 58.95 -73.02 11.19
C ARG A 600 60.04 -73.70 12.04
N HIS A 601 59.61 -74.68 12.83
CA HIS A 601 60.40 -75.60 13.66
C HIS A 601 61.81 -75.92 13.10
N ILE A 602 62.87 -75.51 13.81
CA ILE A 602 64.22 -76.04 13.63
C ILE A 602 64.34 -77.32 14.48
N THR A 603 64.59 -78.47 13.84
CA THR A 603 64.93 -79.71 14.55
C THR A 603 66.45 -79.90 14.48
N TYR A 604 67.18 -79.63 15.57
CA TYR A 604 68.57 -80.05 15.70
C TYR A 604 68.62 -81.53 16.09
N ARG A 605 69.28 -82.38 15.27
CA ARG A 605 69.73 -83.71 15.72
C ARG A 605 71.07 -83.53 16.43
N ALA A 606 71.11 -83.85 17.72
CA ALA A 606 72.33 -83.96 18.50
C ALA A 606 73.14 -85.18 18.04
N ASN A 607 74.42 -84.98 17.69
CA ASN A 607 75.37 -86.07 17.54
C ASN A 607 75.66 -86.67 18.92
N LYS A 608 75.51 -87.99 19.07
CA LYS A 608 76.02 -88.73 20.22
C LYS A 608 77.49 -89.08 19.98
N ASN A 609 78.30 -88.63 20.95
CA ASN A 609 79.70 -88.94 21.29
C ASN A 609 80.49 -89.90 20.40
#